data_AF-A0A4S2RFT3-F1
#
_entry.id   AF-A0A4S2RFT3-F1
#
_cell.length_a   1.000
_cell.length_b   1.000
_cell.length_c   1.000
_cell.angle_alpha   90.00
_cell.angle_beta   90.00
_cell.angle_gamma   90.00
#
_symmetry.space_group_name_H-M   'P 1'
#
loop_
_entity.id
_entity.type
_entity.pdbx_description
1 polymer ?
#
loop_
_entity_poly.entity_id
_entity_poly.type
_entity_poly.pdbx_seq_one_letter_code
_entity_poly.pdbx_strand_id
1 'polypeptide(L)'
;MSWNAWGDPDRASALPESVRGLVASVLGVALRDASAVEESALAVPPSVLPAAARDALAAVVGPDHVDLSDAARVRRTGGKSTPDLLRRRAGDVADAPDAVVRPASHAQVLDVLRACAEHRVAVVPFGGGTSVVGGVEPLHPGFEAVISLDLGRMKALLAVDPVSRTATLQPGLRTPEAEELLAAHGLTLGHQPQSYEYATIGGYAATRSSGQSSAGYGRFDAMVLHLRAATPRGTLDLGRSPGSAAGPDLKQLLLGSEGAFGVITEVTVRVRPLPEAQRDEAWTFPDFATGTAALRALAQGGVPPTLVRLSDETETFVNAALSGGQATGGCLAVVAHEGTADQVAARRAETAAALEAAGGTCMGEEPVAQWRHSRYAGPYLRDGLLGAGVLAETLETATTWNRLPDLREAVTEALAGALAVDGTPPVVNCHISHVYPEGASLYFTVAAAGGDDPAGRWERAKRAAGDAIAGRGGTITHHHAVGADHLPWMADEIGDLGVEVLRAVKRTLDPAGVLNPGKLIPPPAPTAAAVAEAPAGDA
;
A
#
# COMPACT_ATOMS: atom_id res chain seq x y z
N MET A 1 7.10 14.48 -6.65
CA MET A 1 7.34 13.11 -7.13
C MET A 1 7.27 13.11 -8.64
N SER A 2 8.04 12.21 -9.27
CA SER A 2 7.94 11.91 -10.70
C SER A 2 6.51 11.52 -11.08
N TRP A 3 6.10 11.89 -12.30
CA TRP A 3 4.78 11.58 -12.83
C TRP A 3 4.68 10.11 -13.29
N ASN A 4 5.74 9.57 -13.92
CA ASN A 4 5.83 8.22 -14.49
C ASN A 4 6.74 7.26 -13.72
N ALA A 5 7.29 7.68 -12.57
CA ALA A 5 8.16 6.87 -11.71
C ALA A 5 7.88 7.12 -10.22
N TRP A 6 8.54 6.37 -9.34
CA TRP A 6 8.55 6.59 -7.90
C TRP A 6 9.40 7.80 -7.52
N GLY A 7 8.97 8.47 -6.45
CA GLY A 7 9.85 9.34 -5.67
C GLY A 7 10.37 10.58 -6.39
N ASP A 8 11.55 11.01 -5.97
CA ASP A 8 12.25 12.20 -6.47
C ASP A 8 12.98 11.89 -7.79
N PRO A 9 12.71 12.63 -8.90
CA PRO A 9 13.43 12.46 -10.15
C PRO A 9 14.96 12.53 -10.00
N ASP A 10 15.47 13.33 -9.06
CA ASP A 10 16.92 13.50 -8.87
C ASP A 10 17.59 12.27 -8.22
N ARG A 11 16.78 11.37 -7.64
CA ARG A 11 17.22 10.08 -7.09
C ARG A 11 17.07 8.93 -8.08
N ALA A 12 16.46 9.16 -9.24
CA ALA A 12 16.31 8.14 -10.25
C ALA A 12 17.68 7.80 -10.85
N SER A 13 18.00 6.52 -10.91
CA SER A 13 19.24 6.03 -11.51
C SER A 13 18.94 4.88 -12.47
N ALA A 14 19.62 4.86 -13.62
CA ALA A 14 19.65 3.67 -14.46
C ALA A 14 20.23 2.48 -13.68
N LEU A 15 19.84 1.25 -14.05
CA LEU A 15 20.45 0.06 -13.47
C LEU A 15 21.96 0.03 -13.76
N PRO A 16 22.81 -0.14 -12.72
CA PRO A 16 24.24 -0.35 -12.93
C PRO A 16 24.51 -1.55 -13.85
N GLU A 17 25.58 -1.48 -14.65
CA GLU A 17 25.91 -2.54 -15.62
C GLU A 17 26.12 -3.92 -14.97
N SER A 18 26.70 -3.95 -13.76
CA SER A 18 26.84 -5.18 -12.97
C SER A 18 25.48 -5.80 -12.61
N VAL A 19 24.49 -4.96 -12.27
CA VAL A 19 23.12 -5.40 -11.96
C VAL A 19 22.41 -5.83 -13.25
N ARG A 20 22.61 -5.12 -14.37
CA ARG A 20 22.09 -5.53 -15.69
C ARG A 20 22.58 -6.94 -16.06
N GLY A 21 23.88 -7.20 -15.95
CA GLY A 21 24.46 -8.51 -16.24
C GLY A 21 23.90 -9.62 -15.35
N LEU A 22 23.75 -9.36 -14.04
CA LEU A 22 23.14 -10.31 -13.10
C LEU A 22 21.68 -10.60 -13.47
N VAL A 23 20.88 -9.56 -13.71
CA VAL A 23 19.46 -9.71 -14.05
C VAL A 23 19.28 -10.46 -15.38
N ALA A 24 20.09 -10.15 -16.40
CA ALA A 24 20.09 -10.88 -17.66
C ALA A 24 20.43 -12.37 -17.47
N SER A 25 21.41 -12.67 -16.62
CA SER A 25 21.79 -14.06 -16.31
C SER A 25 20.72 -14.80 -15.53
N VAL A 26 20.07 -14.16 -14.56
CA VAL A 26 19.06 -14.78 -13.70
C VAL A 26 17.74 -14.99 -14.47
N LEU A 27 17.32 -13.98 -15.24
CA LEU A 27 16.09 -14.02 -16.04
C LEU A 27 16.29 -14.62 -17.42
N GLY A 28 17.50 -15.05 -17.79
CA GLY A 28 17.79 -15.69 -19.08
C GLY A 28 17.41 -14.87 -20.32
N VAL A 29 17.33 -13.53 -20.22
CA VAL A 29 16.81 -12.66 -21.28
C VAL A 29 17.74 -11.49 -21.58
N ALA A 30 17.74 -11.06 -22.84
CA ALA A 30 18.40 -9.83 -23.25
C ALA A 30 17.58 -8.63 -22.74
N LEU A 31 18.20 -7.80 -21.90
CA LEU A 31 17.62 -6.55 -21.44
C LEU A 31 17.47 -5.57 -22.60
N ARG A 32 16.43 -4.74 -22.55
CA ARG A 32 16.13 -3.74 -23.58
C ARG A 32 15.90 -2.40 -22.90
N ASP A 33 16.41 -1.33 -23.48
CA ASP A 33 16.08 0.01 -22.98
C ASP A 33 14.65 0.36 -23.41
N ALA A 34 13.74 0.38 -22.44
CA ALA A 34 12.36 0.81 -22.63
C ALA A 34 12.30 2.34 -22.52
N SER A 35 12.05 3.01 -23.64
CA SER A 35 11.84 4.46 -23.66
C SER A 35 10.54 4.81 -22.93
N ALA A 36 10.55 5.94 -22.22
CA ALA A 36 9.35 6.56 -21.68
C ALA A 36 9.02 7.80 -22.52
N VAL A 37 7.72 8.06 -22.73
CA VAL A 37 7.26 9.31 -23.32
C VAL A 37 7.62 10.47 -22.39
N GLU A 38 8.14 11.56 -22.94
CA GLU A 38 8.45 12.78 -22.18
C GLU A 38 7.18 13.53 -21.77
N GLU A 39 7.18 14.18 -20.59
CA GLU A 39 5.99 14.88 -20.08
C GLU A 39 5.48 15.96 -21.06
N SER A 40 6.39 16.65 -21.74
CA SER A 40 6.06 17.69 -22.73
C SER A 40 5.44 17.14 -24.03
N ALA A 41 5.50 15.83 -24.26
CA ALA A 41 4.94 15.16 -25.43
C ALA A 41 3.58 14.50 -25.14
N LEU A 42 3.09 14.60 -23.90
CA LEU A 42 1.81 14.00 -23.52
C LEU A 42 0.63 14.73 -24.19
N ALA A 43 -0.25 13.94 -24.79
CA ALA A 43 -1.56 14.41 -25.23
C ALA A 43 -2.56 14.24 -24.08
N VAL A 44 -2.63 15.22 -23.18
CA VAL A 44 -3.58 15.18 -22.05
C VAL A 44 -4.97 15.57 -22.54
N PRO A 45 -6.02 14.76 -22.27
CA PRO A 45 -7.38 15.13 -22.63
C PRO A 45 -7.77 16.46 -21.96
N PRO A 46 -8.52 17.36 -22.63
CA PRO A 46 -9.00 18.57 -21.99
C PRO A 46 -9.91 18.23 -20.80
N SER A 47 -9.87 19.05 -19.76
CA SER A 47 -10.82 18.95 -18.65
C SER A 47 -12.25 19.13 -19.14
N VAL A 48 -13.15 18.23 -18.74
CA VAL A 48 -14.60 18.34 -18.99
C VAL A 48 -15.36 18.82 -17.76
N LEU A 49 -14.66 19.34 -16.74
CA LEU A 49 -15.31 19.87 -15.53
C LEU A 49 -16.29 21.02 -15.88
N PRO A 50 -17.58 20.89 -15.54
CA PRO A 50 -18.56 21.94 -15.83
C PRO A 50 -18.17 23.28 -15.20
N ALA A 51 -18.32 24.39 -15.93
CA ALA A 51 -17.94 25.71 -15.46
C ALA A 51 -18.62 26.08 -14.12
N ALA A 52 -19.90 25.74 -13.96
CA ALA A 52 -20.62 25.96 -12.70
C ALA A 52 -20.00 25.18 -11.53
N ALA A 53 -19.58 23.92 -11.76
CA ALA A 53 -18.90 23.12 -10.74
C ALA A 53 -17.54 23.71 -10.39
N ARG A 54 -16.76 24.12 -11.40
CA ARG A 54 -15.46 24.80 -11.19
C ARG A 54 -15.62 26.07 -10.36
N ASP A 55 -16.59 26.91 -10.69
CA ASP A 55 -16.82 28.19 -10.01
C ASP A 55 -17.29 27.96 -8.56
N ALA A 56 -18.14 26.96 -8.32
CA ALA A 56 -18.54 26.54 -6.98
C ALA A 56 -17.37 26.04 -6.14
N LEU A 57 -16.49 25.21 -6.72
CA LEU A 57 -15.28 24.72 -6.06
C LEU A 57 -14.32 25.88 -5.73
N ALA A 58 -14.12 26.79 -6.68
CA ALA A 58 -13.27 27.97 -6.48
C ALA A 58 -13.80 28.90 -5.39
N ALA A 59 -15.12 29.03 -5.25
CA ALA A 59 -15.72 29.78 -4.14
C ALA A 59 -15.44 29.16 -2.76
N VAL A 60 -15.27 27.84 -2.68
CA VAL A 60 -14.98 27.12 -1.43
C VAL A 60 -13.50 27.18 -1.06
N VAL A 61 -12.62 26.78 -2.00
CA VAL A 61 -11.18 26.61 -1.70
C VAL A 61 -10.32 27.80 -2.11
N GLY A 62 -10.86 28.73 -2.91
CA GLY A 62 -10.14 29.79 -3.62
C GLY A 62 -9.73 29.35 -5.04
N PRO A 63 -9.67 30.28 -6.02
CA PRO A 63 -9.37 29.94 -7.41
C PRO A 63 -7.98 29.31 -7.60
N ASP A 64 -6.97 29.76 -6.83
CA ASP A 64 -5.60 29.20 -6.87
C ASP A 64 -5.51 27.75 -6.37
N HIS A 65 -6.61 27.22 -5.85
CA HIS A 65 -6.70 25.87 -5.29
C HIS A 65 -7.63 24.95 -6.08
N VAL A 66 -8.05 25.39 -7.28
CA VAL A 66 -8.69 24.57 -8.32
C VAL A 66 -7.78 24.58 -9.55
N ASP A 67 -7.00 23.52 -9.71
CA ASP A 67 -5.91 23.43 -10.68
C ASP A 67 -6.29 22.51 -11.83
N LEU A 68 -6.47 23.11 -13.02
CA LEU A 68 -6.83 22.41 -14.25
C LEU A 68 -5.60 22.16 -15.16
N SER A 69 -4.39 22.48 -14.71
CA SER A 69 -3.19 22.30 -15.53
C SER A 69 -2.92 20.82 -15.79
N ASP A 70 -2.46 20.51 -17.00
CA ASP A 70 -2.09 19.16 -17.41
C ASP A 70 -1.05 18.55 -16.46
N ALA A 71 -0.04 19.35 -16.07
CA ALA A 71 1.00 18.93 -15.14
C ALA A 71 0.43 18.48 -13.79
N ALA A 72 -0.59 19.17 -13.26
CA ALA A 72 -1.22 18.79 -12.00
C ALA A 72 -2.07 17.52 -12.16
N ARG A 73 -2.87 17.46 -13.23
CA ARG A 73 -3.79 16.34 -13.51
C ARG A 73 -3.03 15.03 -13.77
N VAL A 74 -1.99 15.04 -14.60
CA VAL A 74 -1.16 13.85 -14.92
C VAL A 74 -0.52 13.23 -13.67
N ARG A 75 -0.12 14.05 -12.69
CA ARG A 75 0.44 13.56 -11.41
C ARG A 75 -0.61 12.92 -10.49
N ARG A 76 -1.88 12.89 -10.89
CA ARG A 76 -3.02 12.27 -10.19
C ARG A 76 -3.74 11.22 -11.05
N THR A 77 -3.14 10.79 -12.16
CA THR A 77 -3.62 9.70 -13.02
C THR A 77 -3.32 8.33 -12.39
N GLY A 78 -3.77 8.08 -11.16
CA GLY A 78 -3.60 6.82 -10.43
C GLY A 78 -2.45 6.77 -9.42
N GLY A 79 -2.06 5.55 -9.05
CA GLY A 79 -1.08 5.26 -7.99
C GLY A 79 0.35 5.03 -8.51
N LYS A 80 1.00 4.01 -7.95
CA LYS A 80 2.39 3.60 -8.20
C LYS A 80 2.51 2.07 -8.39
N SER A 81 1.43 1.41 -8.79
CA SER A 81 1.50 0.02 -9.28
C SER A 81 2.29 -0.02 -10.59
N THR A 82 2.87 -1.17 -10.90
CA THR A 82 3.58 -1.40 -12.15
C THR A 82 2.68 -1.18 -13.38
N PRO A 83 1.41 -1.66 -13.43
CA PRO A 83 0.49 -1.31 -14.50
C PRO A 83 0.30 0.21 -14.69
N ASP A 84 0.12 0.97 -13.60
CA ASP A 84 0.00 2.43 -13.67
C ASP A 84 1.24 3.07 -14.28
N LEU A 85 2.43 2.63 -13.85
CA LEU A 85 3.69 3.19 -14.32
C LEU A 85 3.97 2.79 -15.78
N LEU A 86 3.64 1.56 -16.20
CA LEU A 86 3.76 1.13 -17.58
C LEU A 86 2.85 1.95 -18.51
N ARG A 87 1.57 2.15 -18.14
CA ARG A 87 0.65 3.01 -18.90
C ARG A 87 1.18 4.43 -19.04
N ARG A 88 1.59 5.05 -17.93
CA ARG A 88 2.14 6.41 -17.94
C ARG A 88 3.42 6.51 -18.76
N ARG A 89 4.35 5.55 -18.65
CA ARG A 89 5.58 5.54 -19.46
C ARG A 89 5.28 5.41 -20.96
N ALA A 90 4.20 4.72 -21.34
CA ALA A 90 3.71 4.66 -22.71
C ALA A 90 2.98 5.96 -23.17
N GLY A 91 2.82 6.94 -22.28
CA GLY A 91 2.12 8.20 -22.54
C GLY A 91 0.60 8.10 -22.40
N ASP A 92 0.08 6.98 -21.90
CA ASP A 92 -1.35 6.83 -21.62
C ASP A 92 -1.72 7.57 -20.34
N VAL A 93 -2.40 8.70 -20.53
CA VAL A 93 -2.93 9.58 -19.49
C VAL A 93 -4.40 9.89 -19.74
N ALA A 94 -5.11 9.00 -20.45
CA ALA A 94 -6.52 9.18 -20.80
C ALA A 94 -7.40 9.36 -19.55
N ASP A 95 -7.07 8.67 -18.47
CA ASP A 95 -7.74 8.76 -17.18
C ASP A 95 -7.22 9.92 -16.31
N ALA A 96 -6.72 11.02 -16.86
CA ALA A 96 -6.34 12.17 -16.02
C ALA A 96 -7.61 12.80 -15.39
N PRO A 97 -7.62 13.12 -14.08
CA PRO A 97 -8.77 13.78 -13.46
C PRO A 97 -9.00 15.16 -14.09
N ASP A 98 -10.21 15.69 -14.03
CA ASP A 98 -10.56 16.97 -14.66
C ASP A 98 -10.00 18.20 -13.94
N ALA A 99 -9.79 18.08 -12.63
CA ALA A 99 -9.11 19.10 -11.84
C ALA A 99 -8.51 18.51 -10.56
N VAL A 100 -7.54 19.23 -9.99
CA VAL A 100 -7.00 18.98 -8.66
C VAL A 100 -7.50 20.07 -7.71
N VAL A 101 -8.22 19.68 -6.66
CA VAL A 101 -8.83 20.59 -5.69
C VAL A 101 -8.13 20.43 -4.34
N ARG A 102 -7.65 21.54 -3.76
CA ARG A 102 -6.79 21.53 -2.56
C ARG A 102 -7.44 22.26 -1.37
N PRO A 103 -8.30 21.61 -0.57
CA PRO A 103 -8.86 22.21 0.65
C PRO A 103 -7.81 22.33 1.76
N ALA A 104 -7.96 23.31 2.65
CA ALA A 104 -7.07 23.55 3.80
C ALA A 104 -7.72 23.23 5.17
N SER A 105 -9.00 22.86 5.20
CA SER A 105 -9.72 22.62 6.45
C SER A 105 -10.84 21.59 6.29
N HIS A 106 -11.29 21.02 7.41
CA HIS A 106 -12.45 20.12 7.45
C HIS A 106 -13.72 20.76 6.85
N ALA A 107 -13.95 22.05 7.12
CA ALA A 107 -15.11 22.78 6.59
C ALA A 107 -15.05 22.87 5.06
N GLN A 108 -13.90 23.23 4.49
CA GLN A 108 -13.73 23.25 3.03
C GLN A 108 -13.91 21.87 2.40
N VAL A 109 -13.46 20.80 3.05
CA VAL A 109 -13.70 19.43 2.55
C VAL A 109 -15.20 19.14 2.50
N LEU A 110 -15.97 19.44 3.56
CA LEU A 110 -17.43 19.27 3.56
C LEU A 110 -18.09 20.04 2.41
N ASP A 111 -17.71 21.30 2.20
CA ASP A 111 -18.32 22.16 1.19
C ASP A 111 -17.94 21.73 -0.23
N VAL A 112 -16.70 21.25 -0.46
CA VAL A 112 -16.31 20.62 -1.72
C VAL A 112 -17.16 19.38 -2.00
N LEU A 113 -17.35 18.50 -1.01
CA LEU A 113 -18.16 17.28 -1.20
C LEU A 113 -19.62 17.61 -1.50
N ARG A 114 -20.18 18.68 -0.89
CA ARG A 114 -21.54 19.17 -1.20
C ARG A 114 -21.64 19.68 -2.64
N ALA A 115 -20.70 20.53 -3.06
CA ALA A 115 -20.66 21.05 -4.43
C ALA A 115 -20.54 19.91 -5.46
N CYS A 116 -19.66 18.94 -5.22
CA CYS A 116 -19.51 17.77 -6.07
C CYS A 116 -20.79 16.91 -6.13
N ALA A 117 -21.48 16.71 -5.00
CA ALA A 117 -22.75 16.00 -4.98
C ALA A 117 -23.86 16.74 -5.76
N GLU A 118 -23.95 18.06 -5.62
CA GLU A 118 -24.90 18.91 -6.33
C GLU A 118 -24.66 18.90 -7.86
N HIS A 119 -23.40 19.03 -8.26
CA HIS A 119 -23.01 19.10 -9.67
C HIS A 119 -22.72 17.73 -10.31
N ARG A 120 -22.91 16.62 -9.57
CA ARG A 120 -22.60 15.26 -10.03
C ARG A 120 -21.17 15.11 -10.57
N VAL A 121 -20.20 15.52 -9.75
CA VAL A 121 -18.77 15.35 -10.03
C VAL A 121 -18.21 14.31 -9.07
N ALA A 122 -17.54 13.28 -9.60
CA ALA A 122 -16.88 12.29 -8.76
C ALA A 122 -15.67 12.89 -8.03
N VAL A 123 -15.34 12.34 -6.86
CA VAL A 123 -14.27 12.84 -5.99
C VAL A 123 -13.37 11.68 -5.58
N VAL A 124 -12.09 11.74 -5.93
CA VAL A 124 -11.09 10.79 -5.47
C VAL A 124 -10.18 11.45 -4.42
N PRO A 125 -10.28 11.08 -3.14
CA PRO A 125 -9.38 11.59 -2.11
C PRO A 125 -7.94 11.18 -2.39
N PHE A 126 -7.02 12.14 -2.30
CA PHE A 126 -5.64 11.95 -2.69
C PHE A 126 -4.70 12.48 -1.61
N GLY A 127 -3.84 11.61 -1.08
CA GLY A 127 -2.77 11.96 -0.15
C GLY A 127 -1.41 11.83 -0.83
N GLY A 128 -0.63 10.85 -0.41
CA GLY A 128 0.68 10.55 -0.99
C GLY A 128 0.65 9.99 -2.41
N GLY A 129 -0.47 9.49 -2.92
CA GLY A 129 -0.54 8.88 -4.26
C GLY A 129 0.25 7.57 -4.39
N THR A 130 0.53 6.88 -3.28
CA THR A 130 1.39 5.70 -3.23
C THR A 130 0.60 4.38 -3.30
N SER A 131 -0.68 4.42 -3.69
CA SER A 131 -1.50 3.20 -3.84
C SER A 131 -0.90 2.28 -4.90
N VAL A 132 -0.95 0.97 -4.68
CA VAL A 132 -0.49 -0.05 -5.63
C VAL A 132 -1.62 -0.95 -6.14
N VAL A 133 -2.87 -0.61 -5.81
CA VAL A 133 -4.09 -1.40 -6.12
C VAL A 133 -5.15 -0.60 -6.89
N GLY A 134 -4.77 0.52 -7.52
CA GLY A 134 -5.71 1.41 -8.21
C GLY A 134 -6.63 2.23 -7.30
N GLY A 135 -6.37 2.25 -5.98
CA GLY A 135 -7.21 2.95 -4.99
C GLY A 135 -7.38 4.46 -5.19
N VAL A 136 -6.48 5.10 -5.96
CA VAL A 136 -6.52 6.54 -6.29
C VAL A 136 -6.64 6.81 -7.79
N GLU A 137 -6.92 5.79 -8.61
CA GLU A 137 -7.28 6.02 -10.01
C GLU A 137 -8.57 6.84 -10.08
N PRO A 138 -8.67 7.85 -10.96
CA PRO A 138 -9.84 8.72 -11.04
C PRO A 138 -10.99 8.06 -11.82
N LEU A 139 -11.33 6.82 -11.48
CA LEU A 139 -12.53 6.15 -11.98
C LEU A 139 -13.76 6.95 -11.56
N HIS A 140 -14.71 7.08 -12.48
CA HIS A 140 -15.92 7.87 -12.29
C HIS A 140 -17.14 7.28 -13.02
N PRO A 141 -17.43 5.97 -12.87
CA PRO A 141 -18.57 5.35 -13.53
C PRO A 141 -19.87 6.06 -13.16
N GLY A 142 -20.65 6.47 -14.17
CA GLY A 142 -21.92 7.18 -13.98
C GLY A 142 -21.80 8.69 -13.73
N PHE A 143 -20.60 9.26 -13.91
CA PHE A 143 -20.32 10.70 -13.84
C PHE A 143 -19.64 11.17 -15.13
N GLU A 144 -19.77 12.45 -15.45
CA GLU A 144 -19.11 13.05 -16.61
C GLU A 144 -17.71 13.56 -16.27
N ALA A 145 -17.50 14.00 -15.02
CA ALA A 145 -16.25 14.57 -14.56
C ALA A 145 -15.84 14.04 -13.18
N VAL A 146 -14.55 14.11 -12.89
CA VAL A 146 -13.92 13.67 -11.66
C VAL A 146 -12.83 14.64 -11.20
N ILE A 147 -12.82 14.96 -9.90
CA ILE A 147 -11.73 15.71 -9.29
C ILE A 147 -10.83 14.80 -8.45
N SER A 148 -9.55 15.13 -8.41
CA SER A 148 -8.66 14.65 -7.36
C SER A 148 -8.68 15.63 -6.20
N LEU A 149 -9.09 15.16 -5.02
CA LEU A 149 -9.14 15.96 -3.80
C LEU A 149 -7.83 15.80 -3.03
N ASP A 150 -6.90 16.72 -3.28
CA ASP A 150 -5.54 16.68 -2.75
C ASP A 150 -5.50 17.29 -1.34
N LEU A 151 -5.26 16.44 -0.34
CA LEU A 151 -5.26 16.80 1.08
C LEU A 151 -3.93 17.38 1.58
N GLY A 152 -2.95 17.62 0.69
CA GLY A 152 -1.60 18.03 1.04
C GLY A 152 -1.47 19.40 1.74
N ARG A 153 -2.52 20.23 1.74
CA ARG A 153 -2.57 21.48 2.53
C ARG A 153 -2.95 21.23 4.00
N MET A 154 -3.59 20.11 4.31
CA MET A 154 -3.97 19.71 5.67
C MET A 154 -2.81 18.93 6.30
N LYS A 155 -1.76 19.63 6.74
CA LYS A 155 -0.49 19.04 7.19
C LYS A 155 0.02 19.54 8.55
N ALA A 156 -0.89 19.71 9.52
CA ALA A 156 -0.56 20.13 10.88
C ALA A 156 -0.70 19.01 11.91
N LEU A 157 0.15 19.08 12.95
CA LEU A 157 -0.08 18.45 14.24
C LEU A 157 -1.02 19.34 15.06
N LEU A 158 -2.24 18.87 15.31
CA LEU A 158 -3.31 19.67 15.93
C LEU A 158 -3.28 19.62 17.46
N ALA A 159 -2.86 18.49 18.04
CA ALA A 159 -2.77 18.30 19.48
C ALA A 159 -1.79 17.18 19.83
N VAL A 160 -1.10 17.31 20.96
CA VAL A 160 -0.28 16.26 21.58
C VAL A 160 -0.62 16.20 23.07
N ASP A 161 -0.86 15.01 23.57
CA ASP A 161 -0.95 14.72 25.00
C ASP A 161 0.19 13.74 25.35
N PRO A 162 1.33 14.23 25.89
CA PRO A 162 2.44 13.37 26.29
C PRO A 162 2.12 12.46 27.49
N VAL A 163 1.12 12.82 28.31
CA VAL A 163 0.71 12.04 29.49
C VAL A 163 -0.07 10.81 29.04
N SER A 164 -1.11 11.01 28.21
CA SER A 164 -1.90 9.92 27.64
C SER A 164 -1.24 9.25 26.43
N ARG A 165 -0.16 9.85 25.92
CA ARG A 165 0.59 9.44 24.73
C ARG A 165 -0.29 9.35 23.49
N THR A 166 -0.95 10.45 23.17
CA THR A 166 -1.78 10.59 21.97
C THR A 166 -1.39 11.82 21.16
N ALA A 167 -1.63 11.77 19.87
CA ALA A 167 -1.43 12.90 18.96
C ALA A 167 -2.54 12.97 17.93
N THR A 168 -3.04 14.16 17.64
CA THR A 168 -4.02 14.43 16.58
C THR A 168 -3.33 15.06 15.38
N LEU A 169 -3.35 14.36 14.24
CA LEU A 169 -2.61 14.69 13.03
C LEU A 169 -3.59 14.97 11.88
N GLN A 170 -3.30 15.95 11.05
CA GLN A 170 -4.02 16.16 9.80
C GLN A 170 -3.62 15.13 8.73
N PRO A 171 -4.51 14.79 7.78
CA PRO A 171 -4.38 13.62 6.91
C PRO A 171 -3.28 13.75 5.85
N GLY A 172 -2.89 14.98 5.51
CA GLY A 172 -1.90 15.28 4.49
C GLY A 172 -0.46 15.24 4.98
N LEU A 173 -0.22 15.11 6.30
CA LEU A 173 1.11 14.91 6.85
C LEU A 173 1.74 13.64 6.28
N ARG A 174 2.96 13.76 5.76
CA ARG A 174 3.79 12.59 5.46
C ARG A 174 4.51 12.11 6.71
N THR A 175 4.93 10.86 6.71
CA THR A 175 5.53 10.24 7.90
C THR A 175 6.80 10.92 8.40
N PRO A 176 7.76 11.34 7.54
CA PRO A 176 8.93 12.08 8.01
C PRO A 176 8.55 13.37 8.73
N GLU A 177 7.58 14.13 8.20
CA GLU A 177 7.10 15.37 8.80
C GLU A 177 6.36 15.09 10.12
N ALA A 178 5.54 14.03 10.18
CA ALA A 178 4.86 13.63 11.41
C ALA A 178 5.83 13.17 12.51
N GLU A 179 6.86 12.38 12.16
CA GLU A 179 7.89 11.94 13.10
C GLU A 179 8.72 13.14 13.61
N GLU A 180 9.09 14.09 12.74
CA GLU A 180 9.78 15.32 13.16
C GLU A 180 8.95 16.13 14.17
N LEU A 181 7.67 16.34 13.87
CA LEU A 181 6.74 17.05 14.76
C LEU A 181 6.57 16.34 16.11
N LEU A 182 6.48 15.01 16.12
CA LEU A 182 6.37 14.22 17.36
C LEU A 182 7.68 14.17 18.15
N ALA A 183 8.82 14.09 17.48
CA ALA A 183 10.14 14.03 18.10
C ALA A 183 10.44 15.30 18.91
N ALA A 184 9.91 16.47 18.50
CA ALA A 184 9.98 17.71 19.26
C ALA A 184 9.30 17.60 20.65
N HIS A 185 8.42 16.61 20.84
CA HIS A 185 7.77 16.28 22.12
C HIS A 185 8.37 15.03 22.79
N GLY A 186 9.50 14.49 22.30
CA GLY A 186 10.10 13.26 22.79
C GLY A 186 9.31 12.00 22.44
N LEU A 187 8.45 12.07 21.41
CA LEU A 187 7.55 11.00 21.00
C LEU A 187 7.85 10.54 19.57
N THR A 188 7.35 9.35 19.22
CA THR A 188 7.41 8.76 17.88
C THR A 188 6.11 8.05 17.54
N LEU A 189 5.78 8.02 16.26
CA LEU A 189 4.71 7.20 15.73
C LEU A 189 5.17 5.74 15.58
N GLY A 190 6.37 5.53 15.06
CA GLY A 190 6.98 4.20 14.85
C GLY A 190 6.38 3.41 13.70
N HIS A 191 5.50 4.02 12.90
CA HIS A 191 4.88 3.40 11.74
C HIS A 191 5.77 3.58 10.50
N GLN A 192 6.46 2.51 10.10
CA GLN A 192 7.48 2.55 9.05
C GLN A 192 7.15 1.62 7.87
N PRO A 193 6.19 1.95 7.00
CA PRO A 193 5.91 1.17 5.79
C PRO A 193 6.96 1.45 4.69
N GLN A 194 7.02 0.63 3.64
CA GLN A 194 7.95 0.87 2.52
C GLN A 194 7.74 2.22 1.81
N SER A 195 6.51 2.74 1.84
CA SER A 195 6.13 4.04 1.28
C SER A 195 6.35 5.23 2.24
N TYR A 196 7.12 5.02 3.33
CA TYR A 196 7.36 5.97 4.43
C TYR A 196 7.55 7.43 3.97
N GLU A 197 8.38 7.66 2.95
CA GLU A 197 8.77 9.00 2.50
C GLU A 197 7.62 9.83 1.90
N TYR A 198 6.59 9.18 1.34
CA TYR A 198 5.57 9.87 0.52
C TYR A 198 4.13 9.60 0.95
N ALA A 199 3.86 8.45 1.57
CA ALA A 199 2.52 8.15 2.08
C ALA A 199 2.16 9.06 3.26
N THR A 200 0.86 9.23 3.46
CA THR A 200 0.32 10.23 4.37
C THR A 200 -0.53 9.60 5.47
N ILE A 201 -0.64 10.27 6.62
CA ILE A 201 -1.41 9.81 7.79
C ILE A 201 -2.85 9.40 7.44
N GLY A 202 -3.55 10.21 6.64
CA GLY A 202 -4.91 9.88 6.19
C GLY A 202 -4.96 8.68 5.24
N GLY A 203 -3.92 8.49 4.43
CA GLY A 203 -3.80 7.34 3.54
C GLY A 203 -3.64 6.05 4.32
N TYR A 204 -2.79 6.05 5.34
CA TYR A 204 -2.60 4.90 6.23
C TYR A 204 -3.88 4.46 6.92
N ALA A 205 -4.69 5.40 7.39
CA ALA A 205 -6.01 5.10 7.95
C ALA A 205 -6.95 4.52 6.87
N ALA A 206 -7.02 5.18 5.71
CA ALA A 206 -7.91 4.78 4.62
C ALA A 206 -7.59 3.40 4.02
N THR A 207 -6.34 2.93 4.13
CA THR A 207 -5.88 1.65 3.56
C THR A 207 -5.54 0.58 4.60
N ARG A 208 -5.67 0.88 5.91
CA ARG A 208 -5.21 0.02 7.02
C ARG A 208 -3.75 -0.44 6.84
N SER A 209 -2.89 0.48 6.44
CA SER A 209 -1.50 0.17 6.13
C SER A 209 -0.77 -0.47 7.32
N SER A 210 0.28 -1.23 7.03
CA SER A 210 1.14 -1.83 8.03
C SER A 210 2.60 -1.42 7.85
N GLY A 211 3.28 -1.16 8.97
CA GLY A 211 4.69 -0.79 9.01
C GLY A 211 5.58 -1.98 9.39
N GLN A 212 6.85 -1.91 9.02
CA GLN A 212 7.84 -2.97 9.28
C GLN A 212 8.01 -3.27 10.79
N SER A 213 7.78 -2.28 11.64
CA SER A 213 7.84 -2.40 13.11
C SER A 213 6.47 -2.66 13.77
N SER A 214 5.48 -3.13 13.00
CA SER A 214 4.11 -3.34 13.49
C SER A 214 3.99 -4.42 14.57
N ALA A 215 4.92 -5.37 14.65
CA ALA A 215 5.01 -6.31 15.77
C ALA A 215 5.19 -5.59 17.11
N GLY A 216 5.95 -4.48 17.11
CA GLY A 216 6.14 -3.62 18.27
C GLY A 216 5.07 -2.53 18.41
N TYR A 217 4.80 -1.76 17.35
CA TYR A 217 3.97 -0.54 17.41
C TYR A 217 2.47 -0.79 17.13
N GLY A 218 2.13 -1.94 16.54
CA GLY A 218 0.83 -2.22 15.96
C GLY A 218 0.75 -1.82 14.49
N ARG A 219 -0.23 -2.38 13.78
CA ARG A 219 -0.65 -1.85 12.47
C ARG A 219 -1.31 -0.50 12.64
N PHE A 220 -1.39 0.30 11.57
CA PHE A 220 -1.88 1.67 11.69
C PHE A 220 -3.31 1.75 12.24
N ASP A 221 -4.20 0.86 11.80
CA ASP A 221 -5.57 0.76 12.29
C ASP A 221 -5.68 0.46 13.79
N ALA A 222 -4.73 -0.28 14.37
CA ALA A 222 -4.66 -0.56 15.81
C ALA A 222 -4.11 0.63 16.62
N MET A 223 -3.43 1.57 15.97
CA MET A 223 -2.91 2.79 16.58
C MET A 223 -3.96 3.91 16.64
N VAL A 224 -4.98 3.87 15.78
CA VAL A 224 -6.01 4.91 15.66
C VAL A 224 -7.01 4.86 16.82
N LEU A 225 -7.10 5.97 17.55
CA LEU A 225 -7.99 6.15 18.70
C LEU A 225 -9.27 6.92 18.31
N HIS A 226 -9.14 7.86 17.37
CA HIS A 226 -10.23 8.71 16.90
C HIS A 226 -10.02 9.17 15.46
N LEU A 227 -11.12 9.35 14.73
CA LEU A 227 -11.18 9.82 13.36
C LEU A 227 -12.26 10.90 13.23
N ARG A 228 -11.92 11.99 12.55
CA ARG A 228 -12.90 12.93 12.01
C ARG A 228 -12.92 12.83 10.49
N ALA A 229 -14.09 12.57 9.91
CA ALA A 229 -14.26 12.49 8.47
C ALA A 229 -15.42 13.35 7.96
N ALA A 230 -15.27 13.88 6.76
CA ALA A 230 -16.30 14.60 6.04
C ALA A 230 -16.98 13.65 5.04
N THR A 231 -18.31 13.69 5.00
CA THR A 231 -19.15 12.98 4.02
C THR A 231 -20.11 13.99 3.37
N PRO A 232 -20.69 13.68 2.20
CA PRO A 232 -21.76 14.50 1.62
C PRO A 232 -22.94 14.78 2.58
N ARG A 233 -23.15 13.91 3.57
CA ARG A 233 -24.22 14.03 4.57
C ARG A 233 -23.82 14.75 5.86
N GLY A 234 -22.54 15.09 6.03
CA GLY A 234 -22.01 15.78 7.20
C GLY A 234 -20.80 15.10 7.80
N THR A 235 -20.46 15.51 9.01
CA THR A 235 -19.28 15.05 9.74
C THR A 235 -19.56 13.74 10.47
N LEU A 236 -18.63 12.79 10.33
CA LEU A 236 -18.47 11.66 11.24
C LEU A 236 -17.36 12.00 12.23
N ASP A 237 -17.66 11.92 13.53
CA ASP A 237 -16.74 12.12 14.65
C ASP A 237 -16.69 10.83 15.47
N LEU A 238 -15.70 9.98 15.22
CA LEU A 238 -15.73 8.58 15.64
C LEU A 238 -14.53 8.23 16.51
N GLY A 239 -14.77 7.45 17.56
CA GLY A 239 -13.75 7.02 18.51
C GLY A 239 -13.81 7.77 19.83
N ARG A 240 -13.64 7.03 20.91
CA ARG A 240 -13.50 7.54 22.28
C ARG A 240 -12.39 6.76 22.94
N SER A 241 -11.37 7.46 23.42
CA SER A 241 -10.23 6.89 24.17
C SER A 241 -10.62 6.72 25.66
N PRO A 242 -10.10 5.70 26.38
CA PRO A 242 -9.20 4.64 25.91
C PRO A 242 -9.91 3.49 25.19
N GLY A 243 -11.25 3.43 25.26
CA GLY A 243 -12.07 2.44 24.57
C GLY A 243 -13.55 2.68 24.83
N SER A 244 -14.41 2.11 23.98
CA SER A 244 -15.86 2.18 24.12
C SER A 244 -16.48 0.85 23.71
N ALA A 245 -17.44 0.36 24.49
CA ALA A 245 -18.28 -0.79 24.16
C ALA A 245 -19.70 -0.37 23.73
N ALA A 246 -19.90 0.92 23.42
CA ALA A 246 -21.19 1.46 22.99
C ALA A 246 -21.47 1.09 21.52
N GLY A 247 -21.96 -0.13 21.31
CA GLY A 247 -22.34 -0.65 19.98
C GLY A 247 -21.13 -0.96 19.08
N PRO A 248 -21.37 -1.19 17.77
CA PRO A 248 -20.30 -1.43 16.80
C PRO A 248 -19.35 -0.24 16.68
N ASP A 249 -18.05 -0.52 16.58
CA ASP A 249 -17.04 0.53 16.39
C ASP A 249 -17.05 1.06 14.95
N LEU A 250 -17.78 2.15 14.73
CA LEU A 250 -17.90 2.76 13.40
C LEU A 250 -16.57 3.30 12.85
N LYS A 251 -15.51 3.45 13.65
CA LYS A 251 -14.17 3.76 13.10
C LYS A 251 -13.75 2.70 12.08
N GLN A 252 -14.14 1.45 12.30
CA GLN A 252 -13.82 0.33 11.40
C GLN A 252 -14.50 0.45 10.03
N LEU A 253 -15.54 1.30 9.89
CA LEU A 253 -16.07 1.64 8.57
C LEU A 253 -15.11 2.55 7.81
N LEU A 254 -14.46 3.54 8.46
CA LEU A 254 -13.52 4.45 7.81
C LEU A 254 -12.12 3.85 7.62
N LEU A 255 -11.68 3.00 8.55
CA LEU A 255 -10.40 2.30 8.46
C LEU A 255 -10.45 1.22 7.39
N GLY A 256 -9.80 1.46 6.25
CA GLY A 256 -9.89 0.58 5.08
C GLY A 256 -10.99 0.98 4.10
N SER A 257 -11.62 2.15 4.28
CA SER A 257 -12.68 2.59 3.38
C SER A 257 -12.17 3.08 2.02
N GLU A 258 -10.85 3.32 1.89
CA GLU A 258 -10.23 3.86 0.68
C GLU A 258 -10.94 5.12 0.15
N GLY A 259 -11.43 5.97 1.05
CA GLY A 259 -12.19 7.18 0.68
C GLY A 259 -13.64 6.94 0.21
N ALA A 260 -14.11 5.71 0.09
CA ALA A 260 -15.46 5.38 -0.38
C ALA A 260 -16.59 5.82 0.58
N PHE A 261 -16.29 5.93 1.88
CA PHE A 261 -17.27 6.30 2.92
C PHE A 261 -17.08 7.69 3.52
N GLY A 262 -16.03 8.40 3.14
CA GLY A 262 -15.75 9.74 3.62
C GLY A 262 -14.30 10.14 3.41
N VAL A 263 -14.03 11.43 3.53
CA VAL A 263 -12.69 12.00 3.51
C VAL A 263 -12.21 12.18 4.95
N ILE A 264 -11.18 11.43 5.34
CA ILE A 264 -10.57 11.55 6.67
C ILE A 264 -9.82 12.88 6.74
N THR A 265 -10.15 13.69 7.76
CA THR A 265 -9.66 15.06 7.94
C THR A 265 -8.87 15.29 9.23
N GLU A 266 -9.00 14.40 10.20
CA GLU A 266 -8.18 14.38 11.43
C GLU A 266 -8.03 12.92 11.88
N VAL A 267 -6.84 12.54 12.32
CA VAL A 267 -6.54 11.20 12.83
C VAL A 267 -5.85 11.35 14.19
N THR A 268 -6.49 10.85 15.24
CA THR A 268 -5.87 10.75 16.56
C THR A 268 -5.27 9.37 16.73
N VAL A 269 -3.98 9.30 17.00
CA VAL A 269 -3.22 8.04 17.15
C VAL A 269 -2.56 7.95 18.52
N ARG A 270 -2.33 6.71 18.96
CA ARG A 270 -1.38 6.40 20.03
C ARG A 270 0.04 6.65 19.52
N VAL A 271 0.86 7.29 20.36
CA VAL A 271 2.29 7.51 20.12
C VAL A 271 3.10 6.91 21.26
N ARG A 272 4.41 6.77 21.10
CA ARG A 272 5.31 6.23 22.13
C ARG A 272 6.47 7.19 22.40
N PRO A 273 7.13 7.13 23.56
CA PRO A 273 8.41 7.81 23.75
C PRO A 273 9.42 7.36 22.70
N LEU A 274 10.31 8.26 22.30
CA LEU A 274 11.48 7.88 21.51
C LEU A 274 12.26 6.77 22.25
N PRO A 275 12.70 5.72 21.56
CA PRO A 275 13.44 4.64 22.20
C PRO A 275 14.82 5.13 22.69
N GLU A 276 15.19 4.76 23.91
CA GLU A 276 16.51 5.07 24.50
C GLU A 276 17.60 4.17 23.91
N ALA A 277 17.23 2.95 23.50
CA ALA A 277 18.11 1.96 22.91
C ALA A 277 17.40 1.22 21.76
N GLN A 278 18.20 0.85 20.76
CA GLN A 278 17.82 -0.02 19.66
C GLN A 278 18.90 -1.09 19.48
N ARG A 279 18.49 -2.34 19.22
CA ARG A 279 19.38 -3.44 18.81
C ARG A 279 18.82 -4.12 17.59
N ASP A 280 19.69 -4.34 16.61
CA ASP A 280 19.37 -4.89 15.31
C ASP A 280 20.22 -6.13 15.08
N GLU A 281 19.60 -7.25 14.71
CA GLU A 281 20.31 -8.51 14.50
C GLU A 281 19.76 -9.27 13.30
N ALA A 282 20.67 -9.86 12.55
CA ALA A 282 20.34 -10.81 11.52
C ALA A 282 20.50 -12.24 12.05
N TRP A 283 19.62 -13.12 11.60
CA TRP A 283 19.64 -14.54 11.95
C TRP A 283 19.51 -15.37 10.69
N THR A 284 20.26 -16.46 10.57
CA THR A 284 20.17 -17.37 9.42
C THR A 284 19.54 -18.70 9.83
N PHE A 285 18.75 -19.29 8.93
CA PHE A 285 18.12 -20.60 9.07
C PHE A 285 18.46 -21.47 7.86
N PRO A 286 18.50 -22.81 7.99
CA PRO A 286 18.81 -23.69 6.87
C PRO A 286 17.77 -23.61 5.73
N ASP A 287 16.50 -23.39 6.09
CA ASP A 287 15.39 -23.32 5.15
C ASP A 287 14.24 -22.46 5.70
N PHE A 288 13.32 -22.09 4.80
CA PHE A 288 12.20 -21.21 5.11
C PHE A 288 11.21 -21.84 6.10
N ALA A 289 11.05 -23.15 6.08
CA ALA A 289 10.16 -23.86 7.00
C ALA A 289 10.66 -23.77 8.45
N THR A 290 11.96 -23.94 8.66
CA THR A 290 12.63 -23.81 9.95
C THR A 290 12.53 -22.38 10.47
N GLY A 291 12.86 -21.38 9.63
CA GLY A 291 12.70 -19.97 9.99
C GLY A 291 11.25 -19.59 10.31
N THR A 292 10.29 -20.12 9.54
CA THR A 292 8.85 -19.90 9.77
C THR A 292 8.42 -20.46 11.13
N ALA A 293 8.89 -21.66 11.49
CA ALA A 293 8.60 -22.27 12.79
C ALA A 293 9.20 -21.45 13.95
N ALA A 294 10.40 -20.88 13.76
CA ALA A 294 11.03 -19.98 14.72
C ALA A 294 10.22 -18.69 14.92
N LEU A 295 9.81 -18.04 13.83
CA LEU A 295 8.97 -16.83 13.87
C LEU A 295 7.60 -17.09 14.53
N ARG A 296 6.99 -18.24 14.25
CA ARG A 296 5.77 -18.68 14.94
C ARG A 296 5.98 -18.83 16.44
N ALA A 297 7.08 -19.46 16.86
CA ALA A 297 7.40 -19.63 18.27
C ALA A 297 7.56 -18.29 18.98
N LEU A 298 8.23 -17.31 18.35
CA LEU A 298 8.33 -15.95 18.86
C LEU A 298 6.95 -15.27 19.00
N ALA A 299 6.11 -15.37 17.97
CA ALA A 299 4.79 -14.75 17.97
C ALA A 299 3.85 -15.35 19.04
N GLN A 300 3.95 -16.66 19.28
CA GLN A 300 3.12 -17.38 20.27
C GLN A 300 3.70 -17.36 21.69
N GLY A 301 5.01 -17.12 21.83
CA GLY A 301 5.70 -17.04 23.12
C GLY A 301 5.46 -15.75 23.89
N GLY A 302 4.86 -14.73 23.27
CA GLY A 302 4.49 -13.47 23.94
C GLY A 302 5.64 -12.48 24.13
N VAL A 303 6.79 -12.68 23.47
CA VAL A 303 7.95 -11.80 23.53
C VAL A 303 8.31 -11.29 22.12
N PRO A 304 7.40 -10.58 21.44
CA PRO A 304 7.67 -10.18 20.08
C PRO A 304 8.81 -9.14 20.03
N PRO A 305 9.76 -9.30 19.10
CA PRO A 305 10.65 -8.20 18.75
C PRO A 305 9.83 -7.02 18.19
N THR A 306 10.44 -5.84 18.15
CA THR A 306 9.81 -4.66 17.55
C THR A 306 9.62 -4.82 16.05
N LEU A 307 10.57 -5.49 15.40
CA LEU A 307 10.53 -5.87 13.99
C LEU A 307 10.98 -7.32 13.87
N VAL A 308 10.29 -8.11 13.05
CA VAL A 308 10.74 -9.41 12.58
C VAL A 308 10.28 -9.65 11.16
N ARG A 309 11.21 -10.06 10.31
CA ARG A 309 10.97 -10.43 8.90
C ARG A 309 11.83 -11.63 8.58
N LEU A 310 11.31 -12.58 7.79
CA LEU A 310 12.07 -13.73 7.29
C LEU A 310 12.00 -13.77 5.77
N SER A 311 13.14 -13.54 5.12
CA SER A 311 13.34 -13.71 3.69
C SER A 311 13.57 -15.17 3.33
N ASP A 312 12.95 -15.65 2.26
CA ASP A 312 13.22 -17.00 1.76
C ASP A 312 14.62 -17.12 1.13
N GLU A 313 14.97 -18.33 0.72
CA GLU A 313 16.29 -18.66 0.18
C GLU A 313 16.59 -17.86 -1.08
N THR A 314 15.60 -17.71 -1.97
CA THR A 314 15.75 -16.96 -3.23
C THR A 314 15.90 -15.47 -2.96
N GLU A 315 15.06 -14.88 -2.10
CA GLU A 315 15.16 -13.47 -1.74
C GLU A 315 16.49 -13.16 -1.04
N THR A 316 16.94 -14.04 -0.13
CA THR A 316 18.22 -13.91 0.57
C THR A 316 19.40 -13.92 -0.42
N PHE A 317 19.40 -14.86 -1.36
CA PHE A 317 20.43 -14.94 -2.40
C PHE A 317 20.43 -13.70 -3.31
N VAL A 318 19.26 -13.30 -3.81
CA VAL A 318 19.12 -12.15 -4.73
C VAL A 318 19.55 -10.86 -4.05
N ASN A 319 19.15 -10.61 -2.81
CA ASN A 319 19.52 -9.41 -2.07
C ASN A 319 21.02 -9.31 -1.80
N ALA A 320 21.66 -10.44 -1.46
CA ALA A 320 23.11 -10.48 -1.30
C ALA A 320 23.84 -10.16 -2.61
N ALA A 321 23.41 -10.77 -3.72
CA ALA A 321 23.99 -10.55 -5.04
C ALA A 321 23.83 -9.08 -5.52
N LEU A 322 22.64 -8.49 -5.34
CA LEU A 322 22.39 -7.08 -5.68
C LEU A 322 23.20 -6.10 -4.83
N SER A 323 23.54 -6.49 -3.61
CA SER A 323 24.33 -5.65 -2.70
C SER A 323 25.85 -5.88 -2.79
N GLY A 324 26.30 -6.72 -3.74
CA GLY A 324 27.71 -7.06 -3.92
C GLY A 324 28.29 -7.96 -2.82
N GLY A 325 27.43 -8.54 -1.98
CA GLY A 325 27.81 -9.45 -0.90
C GLY A 325 27.80 -10.92 -1.34
N GLN A 326 28.34 -11.80 -0.49
CA GLN A 326 28.21 -13.24 -0.65
C GLN A 326 26.94 -13.73 0.05
N ALA A 327 26.11 -14.49 -0.67
CA ALA A 327 24.92 -15.09 -0.08
C ALA A 327 25.32 -16.15 0.96
N THR A 328 24.76 -16.02 2.16
CA THR A 328 24.73 -17.11 3.13
C THR A 328 23.73 -18.15 2.65
N GLY A 329 24.07 -19.44 2.73
CA GLY A 329 23.11 -20.49 2.40
C GLY A 329 21.91 -20.44 3.35
N GLY A 330 20.70 -20.63 2.82
CA GLY A 330 19.45 -20.66 3.59
C GLY A 330 18.70 -19.32 3.60
N CYS A 331 17.96 -19.07 4.67
CA CYS A 331 17.08 -17.92 4.83
C CYS A 331 17.62 -16.90 5.83
N LEU A 332 17.39 -15.62 5.58
CA LEU A 332 17.78 -14.53 6.47
C LEU A 332 16.56 -13.92 7.17
N ALA A 333 16.61 -13.86 8.50
CA ALA A 333 15.69 -13.08 9.30
C ALA A 333 16.33 -11.78 9.78
N VAL A 334 15.57 -10.69 9.73
CA VAL A 334 15.93 -9.40 10.34
C VAL A 334 15.08 -9.24 11.59
N VAL A 335 15.73 -8.93 12.71
CA VAL A 335 15.11 -8.76 14.02
C VAL A 335 15.57 -7.44 14.63
N ALA A 336 14.64 -6.66 15.19
CA ALA A 336 15.00 -5.45 15.94
C ALA A 336 14.24 -5.34 17.26
N HIS A 337 14.87 -4.73 18.26
CA HIS A 337 14.27 -4.39 19.55
C HIS A 337 14.49 -2.92 19.87
N GLU A 338 13.42 -2.21 20.20
CA GLU A 338 13.45 -0.78 20.58
C GLU A 338 12.80 -0.58 21.95
N GLY A 339 13.39 0.26 22.80
CA GLY A 339 12.83 0.60 24.11
C GLY A 339 13.88 1.19 25.05
N THR A 340 13.70 0.99 26.35
CA THR A 340 14.77 1.24 27.35
C THR A 340 15.89 0.21 27.20
N ALA A 341 17.10 0.53 27.67
CA ALA A 341 18.24 -0.38 27.61
C ALA A 341 17.94 -1.75 28.24
N ASP A 342 17.28 -1.78 29.41
CA ASP A 342 16.94 -3.01 30.13
C ASP A 342 15.89 -3.84 29.37
N GLN A 343 14.86 -3.20 28.82
CA GLN A 343 13.83 -3.89 28.02
C GLN A 343 14.40 -4.48 26.73
N VAL A 344 15.36 -3.80 26.12
CA VAL A 344 16.05 -4.28 24.92
C VAL A 344 16.93 -5.48 25.27
N ALA A 345 17.72 -5.40 26.35
CA ALA A 345 18.55 -6.51 26.80
C ALA A 345 17.74 -7.77 27.13
N ALA A 346 16.65 -7.63 27.90
CA ALA A 346 15.79 -8.75 28.28
C ALA A 346 15.10 -9.41 27.07
N ARG A 347 14.42 -8.63 26.23
CA ARG A 347 13.72 -9.17 25.04
C ARG A 347 14.68 -9.78 24.03
N ARG A 348 15.87 -9.19 23.85
CA ARG A 348 16.91 -9.76 22.99
C ARG A 348 17.36 -11.12 23.50
N ALA A 349 17.61 -11.27 24.81
CA ALA A 349 18.03 -12.55 25.39
C ALA A 349 16.98 -13.66 25.17
N GLU A 350 15.71 -13.34 25.41
CA GLU A 350 14.59 -14.28 25.18
C GLU A 350 14.42 -14.61 23.69
N THR A 351 14.52 -13.61 22.82
CA THR A 351 14.45 -13.81 21.36
C THR A 351 15.59 -14.69 20.87
N ALA A 352 16.83 -14.40 21.29
CA ALA A 352 18.01 -15.17 20.90
C ALA A 352 17.90 -16.63 21.32
N ALA A 353 17.51 -16.89 22.57
CA ALA A 353 17.32 -18.25 23.07
C ALA A 353 16.26 -19.02 22.26
N ALA A 354 15.14 -18.37 21.90
CA ALA A 354 14.09 -18.99 21.10
C ALA A 354 14.55 -19.27 19.65
N LEU A 355 15.29 -18.36 19.04
CA LEU A 355 15.81 -18.53 17.68
C LEU A 355 16.89 -19.62 17.62
N GLU A 356 17.81 -19.66 18.59
CA GLU A 356 18.84 -20.72 18.73
C GLU A 356 18.18 -22.10 18.91
N ALA A 357 17.18 -22.20 19.79
CA ALA A 357 16.44 -23.44 20.02
C ALA A 357 15.70 -23.93 18.77
N ALA A 358 15.34 -23.02 17.86
CA ALA A 358 14.72 -23.32 16.57
C ALA A 358 15.74 -23.54 15.43
N GLY A 359 17.05 -23.61 15.73
CA GLY A 359 18.11 -23.87 14.75
C GLY A 359 18.62 -22.62 14.02
N GLY A 360 18.31 -21.43 14.52
CA GLY A 360 18.83 -20.17 14.00
C GLY A 360 20.26 -19.90 14.47
N THR A 361 21.06 -19.25 13.61
CA THR A 361 22.40 -18.76 13.95
C THR A 361 22.43 -17.23 13.83
N CYS A 362 22.91 -16.54 14.87
CA CYS A 362 23.04 -15.09 14.84
C CYS A 362 24.19 -14.66 13.92
N MET A 363 23.91 -13.72 13.02
CA MET A 363 24.83 -13.14 12.03
C MET A 363 25.29 -11.73 12.41
N GLY A 364 24.85 -11.20 13.56
CA GLY A 364 25.21 -9.86 14.04
C GLY A 364 24.43 -8.73 13.37
N GLU A 365 24.91 -7.49 13.55
CA GLU A 365 24.18 -6.27 13.16
C GLU A 365 24.37 -5.88 11.69
N GLU A 366 25.48 -6.30 11.06
CA GLU A 366 25.90 -5.81 9.74
C GLU A 366 24.89 -6.09 8.60
N PRO A 367 24.31 -7.31 8.47
CA PRO A 367 23.30 -7.54 7.42
C PRO A 367 22.04 -6.68 7.61
N VAL A 368 21.69 -6.36 8.87
CA VAL A 368 20.55 -5.47 9.15
C VAL A 368 20.87 -4.02 8.84
N ALA A 369 22.10 -3.57 9.10
CA ALA A 369 22.54 -2.22 8.75
C ALA A 369 22.42 -1.97 7.23
N GLN A 370 22.84 -2.95 6.42
CA GLN A 370 22.66 -2.90 4.97
C GLN A 370 21.18 -2.88 4.58
N TRP A 371 20.35 -3.75 5.17
CA TRP A 371 18.90 -3.76 4.92
C TRP A 371 18.24 -2.42 5.30
N ARG A 372 18.59 -1.82 6.45
CA ARG A 372 18.06 -0.51 6.90
C ARG A 372 18.41 0.61 5.93
N HIS A 373 19.60 0.57 5.32
CA HIS A 373 20.02 1.55 4.34
C HIS A 373 19.22 1.45 3.03
N SER A 374 18.92 0.24 2.56
CA SER A 374 18.29 0.01 1.25
C SER A 374 16.78 -0.21 1.27
N ARG A 375 16.14 -0.38 2.45
CA ARG A 375 14.71 -0.77 2.58
C ARG A 375 13.69 0.14 1.91
N TYR A 376 14.04 1.39 1.58
CA TYR A 376 13.18 2.34 0.85
C TYR A 376 13.58 2.52 -0.63
N ALA A 377 14.64 1.84 -1.08
CA ALA A 377 15.14 1.93 -2.45
C ALA A 377 14.44 0.97 -3.44
N GLY A 378 13.70 -0.02 -2.95
CA GLY A 378 13.01 -1.03 -3.78
C GLY A 378 12.18 -0.45 -4.93
N PRO A 379 11.32 0.57 -4.71
CA PRO A 379 10.57 1.20 -5.80
C PRO A 379 11.44 1.90 -6.86
N TYR A 380 12.58 2.48 -6.47
CA TYR A 380 13.54 3.04 -7.44
C TYR A 380 14.22 1.94 -8.26
N LEU A 381 14.57 0.82 -7.62
CA LEU A 381 15.11 -0.36 -8.31
C LEU A 381 14.09 -0.91 -9.33
N ARG A 382 12.81 -1.03 -8.94
CA ARG A 382 11.72 -1.42 -9.84
C ARG A 382 11.67 -0.52 -11.07
N ASP A 383 11.75 0.80 -10.92
CA ASP A 383 11.68 1.71 -12.05
C ASP A 383 12.87 1.56 -13.02
N GLY A 384 14.05 1.23 -12.48
CA GLY A 384 15.22 0.84 -13.27
C GLY A 384 15.02 -0.48 -14.02
N LEU A 385 14.41 -1.49 -13.37
CA LEU A 385 14.04 -2.78 -13.98
C LEU A 385 13.03 -2.59 -15.11
N LEU A 386 11.98 -1.80 -14.90
CA LEU A 386 11.00 -1.46 -15.95
C LEU A 386 11.68 -0.75 -17.13
N GLY A 387 12.62 0.16 -16.85
CA GLY A 387 13.43 0.82 -17.88
C GLY A 387 14.35 -0.12 -18.67
N ALA A 388 14.65 -1.30 -18.13
CA ALA A 388 15.44 -2.35 -18.77
C ALA A 388 14.58 -3.48 -19.39
N GLY A 389 13.26 -3.27 -19.50
CA GLY A 389 12.33 -4.24 -20.08
C GLY A 389 12.00 -5.42 -19.16
N VAL A 390 12.27 -5.29 -17.85
CA VAL A 390 11.95 -6.29 -16.83
C VAL A 390 10.67 -5.88 -16.12
N LEU A 391 9.67 -6.76 -16.17
CA LEU A 391 8.48 -6.64 -15.35
C LEU A 391 8.86 -6.94 -13.89
N ALA A 392 8.63 -5.99 -12.99
CA ALA A 392 8.85 -6.17 -11.56
C ALA A 392 7.65 -5.64 -10.79
N GLU A 393 7.12 -6.41 -9.85
CA GLU A 393 5.96 -6.03 -9.03
C GLU A 393 5.91 -6.84 -7.74
N THR A 394 5.04 -6.42 -6.83
CA THR A 394 4.82 -7.03 -5.54
C THR A 394 3.35 -7.31 -5.28
N LEU A 395 3.08 -8.36 -4.51
CA LEU A 395 1.76 -8.63 -3.94
C LEU A 395 1.90 -9.24 -2.55
N GLU A 396 0.82 -9.28 -1.81
CA GLU A 396 0.85 -9.73 -0.41
C GLU A 396 -0.49 -10.34 0.00
N THR A 397 -0.42 -11.24 0.96
CA THR A 397 -1.56 -11.93 1.55
C THR A 397 -1.22 -12.31 2.99
N ALA A 398 -2.18 -12.85 3.73
CA ALA A 398 -1.96 -13.43 5.05
C ALA A 398 -2.85 -14.65 5.26
N THR A 399 -2.40 -15.57 6.11
CA THR A 399 -3.20 -16.73 6.54
C THR A 399 -2.69 -17.28 7.86
N THR A 400 -3.38 -18.29 8.38
CA THR A 400 -3.01 -18.97 9.62
C THR A 400 -1.76 -19.84 9.46
N TRP A 401 -1.02 -20.05 10.55
CA TRP A 401 0.26 -20.79 10.51
C TRP A 401 0.17 -22.19 9.89
N ASN A 402 -0.95 -22.88 10.05
CA ASN A 402 -1.16 -24.23 9.50
C ASN A 402 -1.41 -24.26 7.99
N ARG A 403 -1.82 -23.13 7.38
CA ARG A 403 -2.09 -22.99 5.94
C ARG A 403 -1.00 -22.22 5.20
N LEU A 404 -0.10 -21.57 5.94
CA LEU A 404 0.95 -20.71 5.39
C LEU A 404 1.83 -21.43 4.35
N PRO A 405 2.28 -22.68 4.56
CA PRO A 405 3.07 -23.40 3.55
C PRO A 405 2.30 -23.62 2.24
N ASP A 406 1.09 -24.20 2.34
CA ASP A 406 0.23 -24.50 1.19
C ASP A 406 -0.14 -23.23 0.40
N LEU A 407 -0.42 -22.12 1.10
CA LEU A 407 -0.71 -20.83 0.47
C LEU A 407 0.53 -20.28 -0.26
N ARG A 408 1.72 -20.35 0.37
CA ARG A 408 2.97 -19.91 -0.26
C ARG A 408 3.21 -20.68 -1.55
N GLU A 409 3.11 -22.01 -1.50
CA GLU A 409 3.32 -22.87 -2.66
C GLU A 409 2.33 -22.53 -3.79
N ALA A 410 1.04 -22.48 -3.50
CA ALA A 410 0.01 -22.20 -4.51
C ALA A 410 0.19 -20.84 -5.20
N VAL A 411 0.55 -19.79 -4.44
CA VAL A 411 0.80 -18.46 -5.01
C VAL A 411 2.08 -18.43 -5.83
N THR A 412 3.15 -19.06 -5.34
CA THR A 412 4.41 -19.18 -6.09
C THR A 412 4.21 -19.92 -7.41
N GLU A 413 3.49 -21.05 -7.41
CA GLU A 413 3.19 -21.81 -8.63
C GLU A 413 2.34 -20.99 -9.61
N ALA A 414 1.31 -20.30 -9.13
CA ALA A 414 0.46 -19.46 -9.97
C ALA A 414 1.26 -18.33 -10.65
N LEU A 415 2.12 -17.65 -9.89
CA LEU A 415 2.99 -16.60 -10.42
C LEU A 415 4.03 -17.18 -11.39
N ALA A 416 4.69 -18.29 -11.02
CA ALA A 416 5.69 -18.96 -11.85
C ALA A 416 5.11 -19.40 -13.20
N GLY A 417 3.92 -20.02 -13.19
CA GLY A 417 3.24 -20.48 -14.40
C GLY A 417 2.75 -19.33 -15.28
N ALA A 418 2.19 -18.27 -14.70
CA ALA A 418 1.63 -17.16 -15.47
C ALA A 418 2.67 -16.19 -16.04
N LEU A 419 3.85 -16.09 -15.41
CA LEU A 419 4.91 -15.17 -15.82
C LEU A 419 6.02 -15.83 -16.67
N ALA A 420 6.02 -17.15 -16.84
CA ALA A 420 6.99 -17.83 -17.69
C ALA A 420 6.90 -17.37 -19.16
N VAL A 421 8.05 -17.21 -19.82
CA VAL A 421 8.17 -16.80 -21.23
C VAL A 421 9.16 -17.71 -21.94
N ASP A 422 8.77 -18.34 -23.04
CA ASP A 422 9.65 -19.16 -23.89
C ASP A 422 10.49 -20.21 -23.12
N GLY A 423 9.93 -20.75 -22.02
CA GLY A 423 10.60 -21.71 -21.14
C GLY A 423 11.50 -21.09 -20.07
N THR A 424 11.60 -19.76 -20.01
CA THR A 424 12.36 -19.03 -19.01
C THR A 424 11.48 -18.69 -17.80
N PRO A 425 11.85 -19.15 -16.58
CA PRO A 425 11.06 -18.92 -15.38
C PRO A 425 11.23 -17.48 -14.85
N PRO A 426 10.21 -16.92 -14.19
CA PRO A 426 10.37 -15.69 -13.42
C PRO A 426 11.19 -15.94 -12.14
N VAL A 427 11.68 -14.86 -11.54
CA VAL A 427 12.10 -14.87 -10.13
C VAL A 427 10.86 -14.57 -9.28
N VAL A 428 10.53 -15.47 -8.37
CA VAL A 428 9.47 -15.28 -7.37
C VAL A 428 10.12 -15.37 -5.99
N ASN A 429 10.30 -14.22 -5.37
CA ASN A 429 10.79 -14.11 -4.00
C ASN A 429 9.60 -14.08 -3.04
N CYS A 430 9.75 -14.66 -1.86
CA CYS A 430 8.75 -14.58 -0.80
C CYS A 430 9.41 -14.25 0.54
N HIS A 431 8.70 -13.51 1.39
CA HIS A 431 9.10 -13.34 2.78
C HIS A 431 7.90 -13.26 3.72
N ILE A 432 8.10 -13.72 4.96
CA ILE A 432 7.19 -13.36 6.06
C ILE A 432 7.48 -11.92 6.41
N SER A 433 6.52 -11.05 6.13
CA SER A 433 6.67 -9.61 6.38
C SER A 433 6.18 -9.23 7.78
N HIS A 434 5.17 -9.93 8.29
CA HIS A 434 4.46 -9.64 9.53
C HIS A 434 4.05 -10.94 10.22
N VAL A 435 4.06 -10.95 11.55
CA VAL A 435 3.70 -12.12 12.36
C VAL A 435 2.57 -11.78 13.34
N TYR A 436 1.73 -12.78 13.58
CA TYR A 436 0.62 -12.78 14.53
C TYR A 436 0.65 -14.09 15.33
N PRO A 437 0.05 -14.14 16.52
CA PRO A 437 -0.08 -15.41 17.24
C PRO A 437 -0.77 -16.51 16.40
N GLU A 438 -1.75 -16.12 15.58
CA GLU A 438 -2.57 -17.03 14.76
C GLU A 438 -1.99 -17.31 13.36
N GLY A 439 -1.15 -16.41 12.83
CA GLY A 439 -0.68 -16.51 11.45
C GLY A 439 0.38 -15.50 11.05
N ALA A 440 0.58 -15.33 9.74
CA ALA A 440 1.58 -14.43 9.20
C ALA A 440 1.15 -13.86 7.84
N SER A 441 1.73 -12.71 7.50
CA SER A 441 1.64 -12.15 6.15
C SER A 441 2.81 -12.63 5.29
N LEU A 442 2.49 -13.12 4.09
CA LEU A 442 3.44 -13.40 3.03
C LEU A 442 3.47 -12.22 2.06
N TYR A 443 4.68 -11.81 1.70
CA TYR A 443 4.92 -10.76 0.72
C TYR A 443 5.76 -11.35 -0.42
N PHE A 444 5.27 -11.18 -1.65
CA PHE A 444 5.90 -11.69 -2.85
C PHE A 444 6.48 -10.53 -3.65
N THR A 445 7.71 -10.72 -4.13
CA THR A 445 8.32 -9.83 -5.12
C THR A 445 8.62 -10.66 -6.35
N VAL A 446 8.12 -10.23 -7.50
CA VAL A 446 8.34 -10.92 -8.77
C VAL A 446 9.23 -10.09 -9.69
N ALA A 447 10.08 -10.78 -10.46
CA ALA A 447 10.76 -10.21 -11.61
C ALA A 447 10.67 -11.19 -12.78
N ALA A 448 10.29 -10.70 -13.95
CA ALA A 448 10.13 -11.50 -15.17
C ALA A 448 10.50 -10.68 -16.41
N ALA A 449 10.72 -11.36 -17.53
CA ALA A 449 10.81 -10.68 -18.81
C ALA A 449 9.49 -9.94 -19.11
N GLY A 450 9.57 -8.66 -19.48
CA GLY A 450 8.36 -7.89 -19.83
C GLY A 450 7.67 -8.42 -21.09
N GLY A 451 8.46 -8.67 -22.14
CA GLY A 451 7.94 -8.98 -23.48
C GLY A 451 7.23 -7.77 -24.10
N ASP A 452 6.34 -8.02 -25.06
CA ASP A 452 5.65 -6.95 -25.80
C ASP A 452 4.43 -6.38 -25.06
N ASP A 453 3.83 -7.14 -24.14
CA ASP A 453 2.69 -6.75 -23.31
C ASP A 453 2.96 -7.05 -21.81
N PRO A 454 3.83 -6.25 -21.15
CA PRO A 454 4.15 -6.46 -19.74
C PRO A 454 2.95 -6.20 -18.82
N ALA A 455 2.06 -5.26 -19.17
CA ALA A 455 0.90 -4.91 -18.35
C ALA A 455 -0.15 -6.03 -18.36
N GLY A 456 -0.59 -6.48 -19.53
CA GLY A 456 -1.56 -7.58 -19.64
C GLY A 456 -0.98 -8.91 -19.14
N ARG A 457 0.34 -9.12 -19.23
CA ARG A 457 1.01 -10.25 -18.57
C ARG A 457 0.86 -10.19 -17.05
N TRP A 458 1.14 -9.04 -16.45
CA TRP A 458 0.95 -8.89 -15.01
C TRP A 458 -0.51 -9.07 -14.60
N GLU A 459 -1.47 -8.52 -15.34
CA GLU A 459 -2.90 -8.70 -15.05
C GLU A 459 -3.31 -10.18 -14.99
N ARG A 460 -2.82 -11.01 -15.93
CA ARG A 460 -3.07 -12.47 -15.90
C ARG A 460 -2.41 -13.15 -14.70
N ALA A 461 -1.17 -12.78 -14.39
CA ALA A 461 -0.45 -13.33 -13.23
C ALA A 461 -1.10 -12.93 -11.90
N LYS A 462 -1.53 -11.67 -11.79
CA LYS A 462 -2.24 -11.14 -10.64
C LYS A 462 -3.57 -11.86 -10.43
N ARG A 463 -4.32 -12.12 -11.51
CA ARG A 463 -5.55 -12.92 -11.46
C ARG A 463 -5.28 -14.34 -10.97
N ALA A 464 -4.31 -15.03 -11.56
CA ALA A 464 -3.95 -16.38 -11.15
C ALA A 464 -3.53 -16.44 -9.67
N ALA A 465 -2.74 -15.46 -9.20
CA ALA A 465 -2.35 -15.36 -7.80
C ALA A 465 -3.53 -15.05 -6.87
N GLY A 466 -4.42 -14.14 -7.25
CA GLY A 466 -5.64 -13.84 -6.50
C GLY A 466 -6.57 -15.04 -6.37
N ASP A 467 -6.78 -15.79 -7.46
CA ASP A 467 -7.57 -17.02 -7.46
C ASP A 467 -6.94 -18.10 -6.55
N ALA A 468 -5.60 -18.21 -6.56
CA ALA A 468 -4.88 -19.11 -5.66
C ALA A 468 -5.02 -18.70 -4.19
N ILE A 469 -4.96 -17.40 -3.89
CA ILE A 469 -5.15 -16.86 -2.53
C ILE A 469 -6.55 -17.17 -2.02
N ALA A 470 -7.58 -16.81 -2.80
CA ALA A 470 -8.98 -17.03 -2.44
C ALA A 470 -9.28 -18.54 -2.28
N GLY A 471 -8.80 -19.37 -3.22
CA GLY A 471 -8.98 -20.82 -3.19
C GLY A 471 -8.30 -21.55 -2.03
N ARG A 472 -7.37 -20.89 -1.32
CA ARG A 472 -6.70 -21.41 -0.11
C ARG A 472 -7.13 -20.70 1.18
N GLY A 473 -8.11 -19.78 1.08
CA GLY A 473 -8.60 -19.02 2.23
C GLY A 473 -7.54 -18.12 2.85
N GLY A 474 -6.63 -17.58 2.04
CA GLY A 474 -5.81 -16.44 2.42
C GLY A 474 -6.60 -15.15 2.30
N THR A 475 -6.23 -14.12 3.05
CA THR A 475 -6.83 -12.78 2.89
C THR A 475 -6.40 -12.20 1.55
N ILE A 476 -7.32 -11.66 0.76
CA ILE A 476 -6.96 -11.13 -0.59
C ILE A 476 -5.91 -10.00 -0.51
N THR A 477 -5.89 -9.27 0.60
CA THR A 477 -4.89 -8.27 0.94
C THR A 477 -4.68 -8.28 2.45
N HIS A 478 -3.46 -8.01 2.92
CA HIS A 478 -3.18 -7.78 4.32
C HIS A 478 -2.91 -6.28 4.62
N HIS A 479 -2.28 -5.53 3.70
CA HIS A 479 -1.98 -4.10 3.88
C HIS A 479 -1.91 -3.23 2.61
N HIS A 480 -2.07 -3.80 1.40
CA HIS A 480 -2.16 -3.00 0.17
C HIS A 480 -3.53 -2.34 -0.02
N ALA A 481 -4.57 -2.85 0.65
CA ALA A 481 -5.99 -2.52 0.49
C ALA A 481 -6.63 -3.13 -0.76
N VAL A 482 -7.91 -2.85 -1.01
CA VAL A 482 -8.69 -3.52 -2.05
C VAL A 482 -8.51 -2.82 -3.39
N GLY A 483 -8.75 -1.51 -3.41
CA GLY A 483 -8.73 -0.69 -4.60
C GLY A 483 -9.64 -1.22 -5.70
N ALA A 484 -9.19 -1.08 -6.95
CA ALA A 484 -9.77 -1.75 -8.11
C ALA A 484 -9.14 -3.13 -8.35
N ASP A 485 -7.87 -3.29 -7.96
CA ASP A 485 -7.05 -4.48 -8.26
C ASP A 485 -7.57 -5.74 -7.56
N HIS A 486 -7.97 -5.65 -6.28
CA HIS A 486 -8.50 -6.79 -5.52
C HIS A 486 -10.04 -6.83 -5.45
N LEU A 487 -10.72 -5.85 -6.04
CA LEU A 487 -12.19 -5.78 -6.04
C LEU A 487 -12.88 -7.08 -6.50
N PRO A 488 -12.36 -7.83 -7.50
CA PRO A 488 -12.99 -9.06 -7.96
C PRO A 488 -13.20 -10.15 -6.89
N TRP A 489 -12.33 -10.20 -5.86
CA TRP A 489 -12.39 -11.23 -4.81
C TRP A 489 -13.05 -10.74 -3.51
N MET A 490 -13.60 -9.52 -3.48
CA MET A 490 -14.24 -9.01 -2.27
C MET A 490 -15.45 -9.83 -1.83
N ALA A 491 -16.19 -10.42 -2.76
CA ALA A 491 -17.30 -11.30 -2.41
C ALA A 491 -16.80 -12.61 -1.76
N ASP A 492 -15.63 -13.13 -2.16
CA ASP A 492 -15.00 -14.29 -1.55
C ASP A 492 -14.50 -13.99 -0.13
N GLU A 493 -13.99 -12.77 0.10
CA GLU A 493 -13.44 -12.33 1.40
C GLU A 493 -14.53 -12.12 2.47
N ILE A 494 -15.63 -11.42 2.14
CA ILE A 494 -16.62 -10.99 3.14
C ILE A 494 -18.05 -11.50 2.89
N GLY A 495 -18.26 -12.27 1.82
CA GLY A 495 -19.58 -12.77 1.40
C GLY A 495 -20.49 -11.69 0.81
N ASP A 496 -21.50 -12.14 0.06
CA ASP A 496 -22.46 -11.25 -0.63
C ASP A 496 -23.20 -10.31 0.33
N LEU A 497 -23.62 -10.83 1.49
CA LEU A 497 -24.28 -10.02 2.52
C LEU A 497 -23.33 -8.94 3.08
N GLY A 498 -22.04 -9.25 3.22
CA GLY A 498 -21.03 -8.26 3.62
C GLY A 498 -20.93 -7.13 2.60
N VAL A 499 -20.92 -7.47 1.31
CA VAL A 499 -20.96 -6.48 0.22
C VAL A 499 -22.24 -5.64 0.28
N GLU A 500 -23.40 -6.23 0.57
CA GLU A 500 -24.65 -5.48 0.73
C GLU A 500 -24.60 -4.48 1.91
N VAL A 501 -23.97 -4.86 3.02
CA VAL A 501 -23.73 -3.96 4.15
C VAL A 501 -22.86 -2.78 3.73
N LEU A 502 -21.77 -3.00 3.01
CA LEU A 502 -20.93 -1.91 2.49
C LEU A 502 -21.72 -0.98 1.55
N ARG A 503 -22.57 -1.54 0.68
CA ARG A 503 -23.47 -0.75 -0.18
C ARG A 503 -24.47 0.06 0.64
N ALA A 504 -25.02 -0.48 1.73
CA ALA A 504 -25.95 0.24 2.60
C ALA A 504 -25.27 1.42 3.31
N VAL A 505 -24.04 1.23 3.79
CA VAL A 505 -23.21 2.30 4.35
C VAL A 505 -22.94 3.37 3.30
N LYS A 506 -22.52 2.97 2.10
CA LYS A 506 -22.28 3.88 0.95
C LYS A 506 -23.49 4.75 0.65
N ARG A 507 -24.67 4.14 0.44
CA ARG A 507 -25.92 4.86 0.16
C ARG A 507 -26.30 5.85 1.26
N THR A 508 -25.95 5.53 2.51
CA THR A 508 -26.28 6.39 3.66
C THR A 508 -25.37 7.61 3.71
N LEU A 509 -24.07 7.41 3.60
CA LEU A 509 -23.05 8.46 3.77
C LEU A 509 -22.85 9.30 2.51
N ASP A 510 -23.05 8.71 1.35
CA ASP A 510 -22.89 9.32 0.03
C ASP A 510 -24.02 8.88 -0.92
N PRO A 511 -25.23 9.46 -0.78
CA PRO A 511 -26.38 9.10 -1.60
C PRO A 511 -26.19 9.40 -3.09
N ALA A 512 -25.35 10.39 -3.44
CA ALA A 512 -25.06 10.77 -4.82
C ALA A 512 -24.03 9.83 -5.47
N GLY A 513 -23.27 9.07 -4.67
CA GLY A 513 -22.26 8.13 -5.13
C GLY A 513 -20.94 8.76 -5.57
N VAL A 514 -20.68 10.02 -5.19
CA VAL A 514 -19.53 10.80 -5.69
C VAL A 514 -18.19 10.38 -5.09
N LEU A 515 -18.14 9.79 -3.89
CA LEU A 515 -16.90 9.48 -3.18
C LEU A 515 -16.22 8.21 -3.71
N ASN A 516 -15.04 8.37 -4.29
CA ASN A 516 -14.16 7.33 -4.84
C ASN A 516 -14.90 6.14 -5.51
N PRO A 517 -15.75 6.38 -6.52
CA PRO A 517 -16.51 5.31 -7.15
C PRO A 517 -15.61 4.27 -7.81
N GLY A 518 -16.07 3.02 -7.83
CA GLY A 518 -15.35 1.88 -8.44
C GLY A 518 -14.31 1.20 -7.54
N LYS A 519 -14.21 1.56 -6.24
CA LYS A 519 -13.30 0.92 -5.27
C LYS A 519 -14.10 0.29 -4.13
N LEU A 520 -13.50 -0.69 -3.45
CA LEU A 520 -13.98 -1.38 -2.24
C LEU A 520 -15.28 -2.19 -2.39
N ILE A 521 -16.27 -1.67 -3.12
CA ILE A 521 -17.62 -2.24 -3.23
C ILE A 521 -17.80 -2.80 -4.64
N PRO A 522 -17.90 -4.13 -4.80
CA PRO A 522 -18.19 -4.73 -6.08
C PRO A 522 -19.46 -4.15 -6.72
N PRO A 523 -19.49 -3.94 -8.04
CA PRO A 523 -20.71 -3.55 -8.73
C PRO A 523 -21.81 -4.61 -8.50
N PRO A 524 -23.10 -4.25 -8.56
CA PRO A 524 -24.16 -5.24 -8.53
C PRO A 524 -23.94 -6.25 -9.67
N ALA A 525 -24.18 -7.54 -9.42
CA ALA A 525 -24.12 -8.54 -10.46
C ALA A 525 -25.08 -8.14 -11.60
N PRO A 526 -24.70 -8.31 -12.88
CA PRO A 526 -25.62 -8.06 -13.97
C PRO A 526 -26.85 -8.93 -13.77
N THR A 527 -28.03 -8.29 -13.70
CA THR A 527 -29.30 -9.02 -13.61
C THR A 527 -29.45 -9.92 -14.83
N ALA A 528 -30.05 -11.10 -14.69
CA ALA A 528 -30.27 -12.06 -15.78
C ALA A 528 -30.92 -11.45 -17.05
N ALA A 529 -31.65 -10.33 -16.92
CA ALA A 529 -32.21 -9.57 -18.04
C ALA A 529 -31.14 -8.91 -18.94
N ALA A 530 -29.99 -8.50 -18.39
CA ALA A 530 -28.90 -7.86 -19.15
C ALA A 530 -28.05 -8.86 -19.94
N VAL A 531 -28.03 -10.13 -19.53
CA VAL A 531 -27.36 -11.22 -20.26
C VAL A 531 -28.18 -11.66 -21.48
N ALA A 532 -29.49 -11.42 -21.48
CA ALA A 532 -30.39 -11.76 -22.58
C ALA A 532 -30.37 -10.75 -23.74
N GLU A 533 -29.76 -9.57 -23.57
CA GLU A 533 -29.66 -8.53 -24.62
C GLU A 533 -28.28 -8.46 -25.30
N ALA A 534 -27.34 -9.33 -24.95
CA ALA A 534 -26.12 -9.48 -25.75
C ALA A 534 -26.51 -10.14 -27.10
N PRO A 535 -26.29 -9.49 -28.25
CA PRO A 535 -26.61 -10.10 -29.53
C PRO A 535 -25.74 -11.35 -29.69
N ALA A 536 -26.38 -12.50 -29.89
CA ALA A 536 -25.70 -13.69 -30.37
C ALA A 536 -25.05 -13.33 -31.71
N GLY A 537 -23.72 -13.23 -31.72
CA GLY A 537 -22.97 -13.00 -32.95
C GLY A 537 -23.28 -14.11 -33.94
N ASP A 538 -23.60 -13.70 -35.17
CA ASP A 538 -23.82 -14.60 -36.31
C ASP A 538 -22.62 -15.55 -36.49
N ALA A 539 -22.97 -16.82 -36.72
CA ALA A 539 -22.08 -17.94 -36.97
C ALA A 539 -21.37 -17.87 -38.33
#